data_AF-A0A5Z5RNZ6-F1
#
_entry.id   AF-A0A5Z5RNZ6-F1
#
_cell.length_a   1.000
_cell.length_b   1.000
_cell.length_c   1.000
_cell.angle_alpha   90.00
_cell.angle_beta   90.00
_cell.angle_gamma   90.00
#
_symmetry.space_group_name_H-M   'P 1'
#
loop_
_entity.id
_entity.type
_entity.pdbx_description
1 polymer ?
#
loop_
_entity_poly.entity_id
_entity_poly.type
_entity_poly.pdbx_seq_one_letter_code
_entity_poly.pdbx_strand_id
1 'polypeptide(L)' 'MLTKEPSFASLLVKQSPAMHYGHGWIMGKDGKRWHPCRSQDELLAELSTKKRGNKWLLKALRRLFH' A
#
# COMPACT_ATOMS: atom_id res chain seq x y z
N MET A 1 24.80 1.32 -45.72
CA MET A 1 24.42 0.18 -44.85
C MET A 1 23.49 0.72 -43.77
N LEU A 2 22.17 0.62 -43.95
CA LEU A 2 21.24 0.92 -42.85
C LEU A 2 21.47 -0.14 -41.77
N THR A 3 22.01 0.25 -40.62
CA THR A 3 22.10 -0.60 -39.43
C THR A 3 20.68 -0.90 -38.97
N LYS A 4 20.18 -2.08 -39.33
CA LYS A 4 18.85 -2.60 -38.98
C LYS A 4 18.78 -3.03 -37.50
N GLU A 5 19.48 -2.33 -36.61
CA GLU A 5 19.30 -2.58 -35.19
C GLU A 5 18.07 -1.81 -34.72
N PRO A 6 17.06 -2.48 -34.15
CA PRO A 6 15.92 -1.77 -33.61
C PRO A 6 16.44 -0.81 -32.54
N SER A 7 16.09 0.47 -32.66
CA SER A 7 16.38 1.47 -31.62
C SER A 7 15.95 0.91 -30.26
N PHE A 8 16.75 1.14 -29.21
CA PHE A 8 16.40 0.74 -27.84
C PHE A 8 15.01 1.28 -27.43
N ALA A 9 14.60 2.41 -27.99
CA ALA A 9 13.26 2.98 -27.80
C ALA A 9 12.12 2.04 -28.28
N SER A 10 12.40 1.13 -29.21
CA SER A 10 11.45 0.11 -29.68
C SER A 10 11.19 -0.98 -28.62
N LEU A 11 12.13 -1.17 -27.69
CA LEU A 11 11.98 -2.07 -26.53
C LEU A 11 11.22 -1.41 -25.39
N LEU A 12 11.15 -0.07 -25.37
CA LEU A 12 10.29 0.67 -24.47
C LEU A 12 8.85 0.51 -24.94
N VAL A 13 8.25 -0.64 -24.63
CA VAL A 13 6.80 -0.79 -24.69
C VAL A 13 6.24 0.37 -23.88
N LYS A 14 5.46 1.22 -24.54
CA LYS A 14 4.82 2.38 -23.96
C LYS A 14 3.75 1.89 -22.98
N GLN A 15 4.20 1.32 -21.85
CA GLN A 15 3.42 1.18 -20.65
C GLN A 15 3.14 2.62 -20.25
N SER A 16 2.01 3.15 -20.74
CA SER A 16 1.43 4.34 -20.14
C SER A 16 1.51 4.11 -18.64
N PRO A 17 2.07 5.05 -17.84
CA PRO A 17 2.08 4.89 -16.41
C PRO A 17 0.67 4.47 -16.01
N ALA A 18 0.57 3.34 -15.30
CA ALA A 18 -0.71 2.77 -14.91
C ALA A 18 -1.62 3.89 -14.41
N MET A 19 -2.91 3.86 -14.80
CA MET A 19 -3.91 4.90 -14.51
C MET A 19 -3.57 5.61 -13.21
N HIS A 20 -3.15 6.87 -13.27
CA HIS A 20 -2.65 7.55 -12.08
C HIS A 20 -3.81 7.72 -11.10
N TYR A 21 -3.84 6.90 -10.04
CA TYR A 21 -4.94 6.90 -9.05
C TYR A 21 -4.93 8.13 -8.15
N GLY A 22 -3.97 9.06 -8.34
CA GLY A 22 -3.82 10.27 -7.55
C GLY A 22 -3.28 9.98 -6.15
N HIS A 23 -2.70 11.00 -5.51
CA HIS A 23 -2.46 11.08 -4.06
C HIS A 23 -1.76 9.88 -3.35
N GLY A 24 -1.07 8.98 -4.05
CA GLY A 24 -0.42 7.80 -3.44
C GLY A 24 -1.27 6.51 -3.44
N TRP A 25 -2.37 6.49 -4.20
CA TRP A 25 -3.17 5.28 -4.41
C TRP A 25 -2.48 4.32 -5.39
N ILE A 26 -2.51 3.03 -5.05
CA ILE A 26 -1.92 1.90 -5.79
C ILE A 26 -3.03 0.88 -6.06
N MET A 27 -3.09 0.28 -7.24
CA MET A 27 -4.04 -0.82 -7.46
C MET A 27 -3.49 -2.15 -6.97
N GLY A 28 -4.28 -2.81 -6.13
CA GLY A 28 -4.12 -4.20 -5.78
C GLY A 28 -4.44 -5.14 -6.93
N LYS A 29 -3.95 -6.37 -6.84
CA LYS A 29 -4.16 -7.44 -7.83
C LYS A 29 -5.63 -7.85 -7.98
N ASP A 30 -6.45 -7.57 -6.98
CA ASP A 30 -7.90 -7.83 -6.96
C ASP A 30 -8.72 -6.66 -7.54
N GLY A 31 -8.07 -5.65 -8.11
CA GLY A 31 -8.72 -4.44 -8.61
C GLY A 31 -9.16 -3.48 -7.50
N LYS A 32 -8.85 -3.75 -6.22
CA LYS A 32 -9.11 -2.80 -5.14
C LYS A 32 -7.98 -1.79 -5.06
N ARG A 33 -8.34 -0.54 -4.80
CA ARG A 33 -7.36 0.52 -4.53
C ARG A 33 -6.81 0.36 -3.11
N TRP A 34 -5.49 0.36 -3.02
CA TRP A 34 -4.72 0.35 -1.78
C TRP A 34 -4.02 1.70 -1.61
N HIS A 35 -4.04 2.27 -0.42
CA HIS A 35 -3.32 3.50 -0.11
C HIS A 35 -2.57 3.29 1.19
N PRO A 36 -1.22 3.23 1.17
CA PRO A 36 -0.41 2.92 2.35
C PRO A 36 -0.63 3.88 3.53
N CYS A 37 -1.15 5.08 3.25
CA CYS A 37 -1.21 6.17 4.23
C CYS A 37 -2.59 6.86 4.27
N ARG A 38 -3.70 6.09 4.27
CA ARG A 38 -5.04 6.72 4.39
C ARG A 38 -5.23 7.35 5.77
N SER A 39 -4.55 6.81 6.78
CA SER A 39 -4.44 7.37 8.13
C SER A 39 -3.02 7.19 8.64
N GLN A 40 -2.41 8.26 9.16
CA GLN A 40 -1.10 8.22 9.80
C GLN A 40 -1.07 7.23 10.97
N ASP A 41 -2.19 7.06 11.68
CA ASP A 41 -2.31 6.11 12.78
C ASP A 41 -2.17 4.65 12.34
N GLU A 42 -2.56 4.34 11.10
CA GLU A 42 -2.53 2.99 10.53
C GLU A 42 -1.09 2.65 10.11
N LEU A 43 -0.41 3.59 9.45
CA LEU A 43 1.02 3.48 9.15
C LEU A 43 1.86 3.34 10.44
N LEU A 44 1.60 4.17 11.45
CA LEU A 44 2.30 4.10 12.74
C LEU A 44 2.02 2.80 13.50
N ALA A 45 0.83 2.21 13.33
CA ALA A 45 0.50 0.91 13.90
C ALA A 45 1.25 -0.23 13.21
N GLU A 46 1.39 -0.20 11.88
CA GLU A 46 2.17 -1.19 11.11
C GLU A 46 3.67 -1.09 11.39
N LEU A 47 4.22 0.12 11.54
CA LEU A 47 5.62 0.34 11.87
C LEU A 47 5.95 0.04 13.35
N SER A 48 4.95 0.00 14.23
CA SER A 48 5.13 -0.30 15.64
C SER A 48 5.34 -1.81 15.87
N THR A 49 6.50 -2.18 16.39
CA THR A 49 6.77 -3.55 16.85
C THR A 49 5.96 -3.96 18.09
N LYS A 50 5.38 -2.98 18.80
CA LYS A 50 4.46 -3.23 19.91
C LYS A 50 3.05 -3.51 19.36
N LYS A 51 2.55 -4.72 19.59
CA LYS A 51 1.14 -5.06 19.36
C LYS A 51 0.25 -4.11 20.17
N ARG A 52 -0.67 -3.40 19.50
CA ARG A 52 -1.76 -2.67 20.18
C ARG A 52 -2.58 -3.69 20.97
N GLY A 53 -2.44 -3.68 22.30
CA GLY A 53 -3.26 -4.51 23.17
C GLY A 53 -4.74 -4.20 22.96
N ASN A 54 -5.59 -5.24 23.00
CA ASN A 54 -7.03 -5.10 22.82
C ASN A 54 -7.62 -4.27 23.97
N LYS A 55 -7.90 -3.00 23.71
CA LYS A 55 -8.48 -2.07 24.71
C LYS A 55 -9.80 -2.58 25.26
N TRP A 56 -10.60 -3.31 24.47
CA TRP A 56 -11.83 -3.95 24.96
C TRP A 56 -11.52 -5.02 26.01
N LEU A 57 -10.46 -5.80 25.82
CA LEU A 57 -10.14 -6.95 26.66
C LEU A 57 -9.71 -6.46 28.04
N LEU A 58 -8.92 -5.39 28.06
CA LEU A 58 -8.53 -4.71 29.28
C LEU A 58 -9.72 -4.08 30.02
N LYS A 59 -10.75 -3.62 29.30
CA LYS A 59 -12.02 -3.14 29.89
C LYS A 59 -12.84 -4.29 30.47
N ALA A 60 -12.90 -5.43 29.78
CA ALA A 60 -13.64 -6.61 30.23
C ALA A 60 -13.01 -7.22 31.49
N LEU A 61 -11.69 -7.41 31.50
CA LEU A 61 -10.97 -7.93 32.67
C LEU A 61 -11.16 -7.01 33.89
N ARG A 62 -11.08 -5.69 33.71
CA ARG A 62 -11.35 -4.74 34.81
C ARG A 62 -12.75 -4.84 35.40
N ARG A 63 -13.75 -5.25 34.61
CA ARG A 63 -15.12 -5.47 35.11
C ARG A 63 -15.31 -6.83 35.78
N LEU A 64 -14.44 -7.79 35.51
CA LEU A 64 -14.49 -9.14 36.12
C LEU A 64 -13.77 -9.19 37.47
N PHE A 65 -12.77 -8.33 37.67
CA PHE A 65 -11.98 -8.25 38.90
C PHE A 65 -12.35 -7.04 39.78
N HIS A 66 -13.51 -6.43 39.56
CA HIS A 66 -14.15 -5.45 40.44
C HIS A 66 -15.54 -5.92 40.84
#